data_AF-A0A356FSQ8-F1
#
_entry.id   AF-A0A356FSQ8-F1
#
_cell.length_a   1.000
_cell.length_b   1.000
_cell.length_c   1.000
_cell.angle_alpha   90.00
_cell.angle_beta   90.00
_cell.angle_gamma   90.00
#
_symmetry.space_group_name_H-M   'P 1'
#
loop_
_entity.id
_entity.type
_entity.pdbx_description
1 polymer ?
#
loop_
_entity_poly.entity_id
_entity_poly.type
_entity_poly.pdbx_seq_one_letter_code
_entity_poly.pdbx_strand_id
1 'polypeptide(L)'
;MSNNSNEYEFSKIEPKWQKYWEDNNTYKATDFAKEPTFYVLDMFPYPSGAGLHIGHPEGYTASDALKRYKKALGYNVLHPMGWDAFG
;
A
#
# COMPACT_ATOMS: atom_id res chain seq x y z
N MET A 1 -22.24 35.92 -1.24
CA MET A 1 -20.86 35.40 -1.44
C MET A 1 -20.87 33.95 -0.97
N SER A 2 -20.75 32.99 -1.89
CA SER A 2 -20.76 31.56 -1.55
C SER A 2 -19.39 31.15 -1.01
N ASN A 3 -19.21 31.21 0.32
CA ASN A 3 -18.12 30.51 0.98
C ASN A 3 -18.47 29.02 1.06
N ASN A 4 -18.28 28.31 -0.06
CA ASN A 4 -18.28 26.84 -0.08
C ASN A 4 -16.89 26.37 -0.52
N SER A 5 -15.88 26.64 0.32
CA SER A 5 -14.65 25.86 0.27
C SER A 5 -14.97 24.52 0.92
N ASN A 6 -15.28 23.51 0.11
CA ASN A 6 -15.25 22.12 0.56
C ASN A 6 -13.80 21.79 0.91
N GLU A 7 -13.45 21.97 2.18
CA GLU A 7 -12.11 21.68 2.70
C GLU A 7 -11.82 20.18 2.59
N TYR A 8 -10.61 19.81 2.19
CA TYR A 8 -10.23 18.41 2.03
C TYR A 8 -9.98 17.76 3.41
N GLU A 9 -10.99 17.07 3.92
CA GLU A 9 -10.91 16.36 5.20
C GLU A 9 -10.24 14.98 5.07
N PHE A 10 -8.92 14.95 4.93
CA PHE A 10 -8.14 13.70 4.84
C PHE A 10 -8.40 12.74 6.00
N SER A 11 -8.62 13.26 7.20
CA SER A 11 -8.91 12.49 8.42
C SER A 11 -10.18 11.63 8.32
N LYS A 12 -11.13 11.99 7.45
CA LYS A 12 -12.32 11.16 7.14
C LYS A 12 -12.13 10.31 5.89
N ILE A 13 -11.36 10.80 4.92
CA ILE A 13 -11.22 10.17 3.60
C ILE A 13 -10.26 8.97 3.65
N GLU A 14 -9.11 9.11 4.32
CA GLU A 14 -8.09 8.05 4.36
C GLU A 14 -8.59 6.79 5.09
N PRO A 15 -9.19 6.87 6.30
CA PRO A 15 -9.68 5.67 6.98
C PRO A 15 -10.80 4.98 6.19
N LYS A 16 -11.66 5.75 5.51
CA LYS A 16 -12.71 5.20 4.65
C LYS A 16 -12.13 4.30 3.56
N TRP A 17 -11.10 4.77 2.84
CA TRP A 17 -10.50 4.00 1.76
C TRP A 17 -9.64 2.84 2.24
N GLN A 18 -8.90 3.02 3.34
CA GLN A 18 -8.16 1.93 3.98
C GLN A 18 -9.11 0.78 4.36
N LYS A 19 -10.23 1.10 5.01
CA LYS A 19 -11.27 0.13 5.34
C LYS A 19 -11.86 -0.55 4.10
N TYR A 20 -12.19 0.23 3.07
CA TYR A 20 -12.70 -0.33 1.82
C TYR A 20 -11.72 -1.32 1.19
N TRP A 21 -10.42 -0.99 1.15
CA TRP A 21 -9.40 -1.86 0.56
C TRP A 21 -9.23 -3.16 1.33
N GLU A 22 -9.29 -3.10 2.67
CA GLU A 22 -9.26 -4.27 3.56
C GLU A 22 -10.48 -5.16 3.36
N ASP A 23 -11.69 -4.59 3.50
CA ASP A 23 -12.97 -5.31 3.39
C ASP A 23 -13.11 -6.01 2.02
N ASN A 24 -12.60 -5.39 0.95
CA ASN A 24 -12.70 -5.91 -0.41
C ASN A 24 -11.47 -6.71 -0.86
N ASN A 25 -10.47 -6.90 0.00
CA ASN A 25 -9.20 -7.54 -0.38
C ASN A 25 -8.57 -6.92 -1.65
N THR A 26 -8.68 -5.59 -1.82
CA THR A 26 -8.40 -4.89 -3.11
C THR A 26 -6.99 -5.19 -3.65
N TYR A 27 -6.02 -5.37 -2.76
CA TYR A 27 -4.62 -5.62 -3.12
C TYR A 27 -4.17 -7.08 -2.95
N LYS A 28 -5.09 -8.01 -2.67
CA LYS A 28 -4.77 -9.43 -2.63
C LYS A 28 -4.39 -9.93 -4.02
N ALA A 29 -3.24 -10.60 -4.13
CA ALA A 29 -2.84 -11.31 -5.33
C ALA A 29 -3.55 -12.67 -5.41
N THR A 30 -3.81 -13.15 -6.62
CA THR A 30 -4.43 -14.46 -6.86
C THR A 30 -3.38 -15.50 -7.28
N ASP A 31 -3.50 -16.71 -6.76
CA ASP A 31 -2.68 -17.84 -7.20
C ASP A 31 -3.11 -18.27 -8.61
N PHE A 32 -2.14 -18.69 -9.42
CA PHE A 32 -2.35 -19.19 -10.79
C PHE A 32 -3.14 -18.21 -11.69
N ALA A 33 -2.90 -16.90 -11.51
CA ALA A 33 -3.52 -15.85 -12.33
C ALA A 33 -3.25 -16.05 -13.82
N LYS A 34 -4.25 -15.71 -14.65
CA LYS A 34 -4.10 -15.71 -16.12
C LYS A 34 -3.42 -14.44 -16.60
N GLU A 35 -3.58 -13.37 -15.84
CA GLU A 35 -3.00 -12.06 -16.05
C GLU A 35 -1.48 -12.11 -15.80
N PRO A 36 -0.70 -11.24 -16.48
CA PRO A 36 0.71 -11.11 -16.19
C PRO A 36 0.96 -10.80 -14.71
N THR A 37 1.90 -11.54 -14.10
CA THR A 37 2.25 -11.38 -12.69
C THR A 37 3.35 -10.34 -12.51
N PHE A 38 3.27 -9.54 -11.44
CA PHE A 38 4.34 -8.62 -11.06
C PHE A 38 4.62 -8.72 -9.56
N TYR A 39 5.88 -8.94 -9.18
CA TYR A 39 6.28 -9.03 -7.79
C TYR A 39 7.13 -7.82 -7.42
N VAL A 40 6.64 -7.02 -6.46
CA VAL A 40 7.37 -5.92 -5.83
C VAL A 40 7.72 -6.34 -4.42
N LEU A 41 8.99 -6.25 -4.05
CA LEU A 41 9.46 -6.64 -2.73
C LEU A 41 10.27 -5.51 -2.12
N ASP A 42 9.87 -5.12 -0.92
CA ASP A 42 10.65 -4.26 -0.06
C ASP A 42 11.51 -5.10 0.89
N MET A 43 12.63 -4.52 1.34
CA MET A 43 13.34 -5.07 2.49
C MET A 43 12.44 -4.99 3.72
N PHE A 44 12.15 -6.15 4.31
CA PHE A 44 11.33 -6.22 5.50
C PHE A 44 12.02 -5.52 6.68
N PRO A 45 11.30 -4.70 7.45
CA PRO A 45 11.87 -4.01 8.58
C PRO A 45 12.15 -4.99 9.72
N TYR A 46 13.21 -4.71 10.49
CA TYR A 46 13.37 -5.29 11.82
C TYR A 46 12.33 -4.70 12.77
N PRO A 47 11.70 -5.48 13.67
CA PRO A 47 10.75 -4.98 14.67
C PRO A 47 11.50 -4.32 15.85
N SER A 48 12.35 -3.34 15.56
CA SER A 48 13.36 -2.75 16.46
C SER A 48 12.83 -1.76 17.51
N GLY A 49 11.51 -1.67 17.69
CA GLY A 49 10.88 -0.77 18.67
C GLY A 49 10.23 0.46 18.03
N ALA A 50 10.70 1.67 18.36
CA ALA A 50 9.97 2.94 18.21
C ALA A 50 9.58 3.33 16.76
N GLY A 51 8.56 2.67 16.22
CA GLY A 51 7.90 3.01 14.96
C GLY A 51 8.79 2.95 13.72
N LEU A 52 8.23 3.41 12.62
CA LEU A 52 8.95 3.58 11.36
C LEU A 52 9.72 4.90 11.39
N HIS A 53 11.04 4.86 11.25
CA HIS A 53 11.82 6.06 10.92
C HIS A 53 11.53 6.51 9.48
N ILE A 54 11.84 7.78 9.14
CA ILE A 54 11.51 8.40 7.83
C ILE A 54 12.06 7.65 6.61
N GLY A 55 13.17 6.92 6.76
CA GLY A 55 13.69 6.07 5.69
C GLY A 55 12.77 4.91 5.28
N HIS A 56 11.87 4.42 6.15
CA HIS A 56 10.93 3.36 5.76
C HIS A 56 9.81 3.87 4.83
N PRO A 57 9.10 4.98 5.15
CA PRO A 57 8.16 5.58 4.21
C PRO A 57 8.75 5.93 2.85
N GLU A 58 10.00 6.37 2.79
CA GLU A 58 10.66 6.73 1.52
C GLU A 58 10.71 5.53 0.56
N GLY A 59 11.21 4.38 1.05
CA GLY A 59 11.24 3.14 0.25
C GLY A 59 9.84 2.61 -0.06
N TYR A 60 9.00 2.48 0.96
CA TYR A 60 7.70 1.80 0.82
C TYR A 60 6.68 2.60 0.00
N THR A 61 6.80 3.93 -0.04
CA THR A 61 5.90 4.76 -0.86
C THR A 61 6.22 4.61 -2.35
N ALA A 62 7.51 4.54 -2.71
CA ALA A 62 7.92 4.35 -4.10
C ALA A 62 7.49 2.96 -4.63
N SER A 63 7.68 1.92 -3.83
CA SER A 63 7.23 0.56 -4.17
C SER A 63 5.70 0.44 -4.23
N ASP A 64 4.95 1.08 -3.31
CA ASP A 64 3.48 1.13 -3.35
C ASP A 64 2.95 1.86 -4.59
N ALA A 65 3.59 2.97 -4.99
CA ALA A 65 3.24 3.68 -6.23
C ALA A 65 3.43 2.78 -7.46
N LEU A 66 4.54 2.04 -7.54
CA LEU A 66 4.78 1.06 -8.61
C LEU A 66 3.76 -0.07 -8.60
N LYS A 67 3.41 -0.61 -7.41
CA LYS A 67 2.35 -1.62 -7.26
C LYS A 67 1.03 -1.11 -7.84
N ARG A 68 0.61 0.10 -7.46
CA ARG A 68 -0.66 0.70 -7.93
C ARG A 68 -0.65 0.92 -9.44
N TYR A 69 0.45 1.42 -9.99
CA TYR A 69 0.62 1.59 -11.43
C TYR A 69 0.47 0.26 -12.17
N LYS A 70 1.14 -0.81 -11.73
CA LYS A 70 1.06 -2.13 -12.35
C LYS A 70 -0.34 -2.75 -12.22
N LYS A 71 -1.00 -2.59 -11.08
CA LYS A 71 -2.37 -3.06 -10.89
C LYS A 71 -3.35 -2.34 -11.81
N ALA A 72 -3.17 -1.03 -12.03
CA ALA A 72 -3.97 -0.26 -13.00
C ALA A 72 -3.75 -0.70 -14.46
N LEU A 73 -2.58 -1.27 -14.78
CA LEU A 73 -2.30 -1.91 -16.08
C LEU A 73 -2.86 -3.33 -16.20
N GLY A 74 -3.58 -3.85 -15.18
CA GLY A 74 -4.20 -5.17 -15.20
C GLY A 74 -3.28 -6.32 -14.78
N TYR A 75 -2.13 -6.05 -14.16
CA TYR A 75 -1.26 -7.09 -13.64
C TYR A 75 -1.83 -7.70 -12.34
N ASN A 76 -1.60 -9.00 -12.13
CA ASN A 76 -1.71 -9.61 -10.82
C ASN A 76 -0.46 -9.26 -10.00
N VAL A 77 -0.57 -8.29 -9.10
CA VAL A 77 0.57 -7.74 -8.36
C VAL A 77 0.65 -8.32 -6.94
N LEU A 78 1.79 -8.92 -6.61
CA LEU A 78 2.16 -9.30 -5.25
C LEU A 78 3.09 -8.22 -4.67
N HIS A 79 2.70 -7.63 -3.54
CA HIS A 79 3.52 -6.69 -2.77
C HIS A 79 3.34 -7.00 -1.28
N PRO A 80 4.13 -7.95 -0.74
CA PRO A 80 4.00 -8.41 0.62
C PRO A 80 4.77 -7.49 1.56
N MET A 81 4.31 -7.46 2.81
CA MET A 81 5.03 -6.89 3.93
C MET A 81 5.18 -7.95 5.00
N GLY A 82 6.28 -7.89 5.75
CA GLY A 82 6.61 -8.83 6.80
C GLY A 82 7.59 -8.21 7.79
N TRP A 83 8.17 -9.05 8.65
CA TRP A 83 9.15 -8.63 9.65
C TRP A 83 10.36 -9.55 9.55
N ASP A 84 11.56 -8.96 9.49
CA ASP A 84 12.80 -9.70 9.72
C ASP A 84 13.05 -9.70 11.23
N ALA A 85 12.59 -10.76 11.93
CA ALA A 85 12.36 -10.69 13.37
C ALA A 85 13.43 -11.36 14.25
N PHE A 86 14.39 -12.07 13.65
CA PHE A 86 15.44 -12.77 14.39
C PHE A 86 16.77 -12.00 14.39
N GLY A 87 17.57 -12.24 15.43
CA GLY A 87 18.87 -11.63 15.68
C GLY A 87 19.47 -12.18 16.98
#